data_AF-A0A9D4IAP9-F1
#
_entry.id   AF-A0A9D4IAP9-F1
#
_cell.length_a   1.000
_cell.length_b   1.000
_cell.length_c   1.000
_cell.angle_alpha   90.00
_cell.angle_beta   90.00
_cell.angle_gamma   90.00
#
_symmetry.space_group_name_H-M   'P 1'
#
loop_
_entity.id
_entity.type
_entity.pdbx_description
1 polymer ?
#
loop_
_entity_poly.entity_id
_entity_poly.type
_entity_poly.pdbx_seq_one_letter_code
_entity_poly.pdbx_strand_id
1 'polypeptide(L)'
;MDTDGGGWTIFQRRFNGSVDFYRNFSDYEHGFGHVAGEYWLVDSSLTFFTDSAHTPVGSAFSTYDHDVDNFATNCAETFKGGWWYNACYYLINLNGLYKPGIDETTSMKYDMSGGLTSSTIMFKGTVKKA
;
A
#
# COMPACT_ATOMS: atom_id res chain seq x y z
N MET A 1 4.95 -1.32 22.00
CA MET A 1 4.58 -0.40 20.90
C MET A 1 3.11 -0.13 21.10
N ASP A 2 2.77 0.98 21.75
CA ASP A 2 1.38 1.39 21.83
C ASP A 2 1.35 2.85 21.40
N THR A 3 1.19 3.06 20.10
CA THR A 3 0.72 4.35 19.61
C THR A 3 -0.66 4.57 20.25
N ASP A 4 -0.84 5.70 20.93
CA ASP A 4 -2.12 6.23 21.42
C ASP A 4 -3.08 5.24 22.13
N GLY A 5 -2.56 4.50 23.11
CA GLY A 5 -3.39 3.68 24.02
C GLY A 5 -3.86 2.34 23.46
N GLY A 6 -3.27 1.87 22.36
CA GLY A 6 -3.56 0.56 21.76
C GLY A 6 -4.85 0.53 20.91
N GLY A 7 -5.24 -0.67 20.46
CA GLY A 7 -6.43 -0.87 19.62
C GLY A 7 -6.25 -0.53 18.13
N TRP A 8 -5.00 -0.43 17.66
CA TRP A 8 -4.68 -0.24 16.26
C TRP A 8 -4.59 -1.57 15.54
N THR A 9 -5.18 -1.64 14.35
CA THR A 9 -4.94 -2.73 13.42
C THR A 9 -3.94 -2.25 12.39
N ILE A 10 -2.83 -2.97 12.26
CA ILE A 10 -1.86 -2.76 11.19
C ILE A 10 -2.41 -3.48 9.96
N PHE A 11 -2.62 -2.75 8.87
CA PHE A 11 -3.03 -3.37 7.61
C PHE A 11 -1.86 -3.59 6.65
N GLN A 12 -0.77 -2.85 6.84
CA GLN A 12 0.44 -2.98 6.03
C GLN A 12 1.68 -2.79 6.89
N ARG A 13 2.68 -3.67 6.70
CA ARG A 13 3.98 -3.56 7.36
C ARG A 13 5.12 -3.93 6.42
N ARG A 14 6.13 -3.07 6.33
CA ARG A 14 7.36 -3.22 5.52
C ARG A 14 8.58 -2.80 6.34
N PHE A 15 9.68 -3.54 6.28
CA PHE A 15 10.93 -3.23 6.99
C PHE A 15 12.17 -4.01 6.52
N ASN A 16 12.04 -5.03 5.66
CA ASN A 16 13.18 -5.86 5.26
C ASN A 16 13.10 -6.41 3.82
N GLY A 17 12.00 -6.22 3.10
CA GLY A 17 11.83 -6.71 1.73
C GLY A 17 11.70 -8.24 1.63
N SER A 18 11.35 -8.92 2.72
CA SER A 18 11.15 -10.38 2.73
C SER A 18 9.88 -10.83 2.00
N VAL A 19 8.93 -9.90 1.79
CA VAL A 19 7.69 -10.17 1.06
C VAL A 19 7.64 -9.29 -0.18
N ASP A 20 7.36 -9.92 -1.32
CA ASP A 20 7.08 -9.22 -2.58
C ASP A 20 5.67 -8.63 -2.59
N PHE A 21 5.57 -7.33 -2.87
CA PHE A 21 4.33 -6.56 -2.95
C PHE A 21 3.91 -6.27 -4.40
N TYR A 22 4.70 -6.66 -5.41
CA TYR A 22 4.30 -6.60 -6.80
C TYR A 22 3.42 -7.82 -7.14
N ARG A 23 2.16 -7.77 -6.69
CA ARG A 23 1.20 -8.87 -6.71
C ARG A 23 -0.04 -8.54 -7.53
N ASN A 24 -0.75 -9.60 -7.95
CA ASN A 24 -2.01 -9.48 -8.66
C ASN A 24 -3.14 -9.01 -7.74
N PHE A 25 -4.28 -8.62 -8.33
CA PHE A 25 -5.44 -8.14 -7.57
C PHE A 25 -5.95 -9.18 -6.57
N SER A 26 -6.04 -10.45 -6.99
CA SER A 26 -6.51 -11.54 -6.13
C SER A 26 -5.65 -11.70 -4.87
N ASP A 27 -4.33 -11.60 -4.95
CA ASP A 27 -3.44 -11.64 -3.78
C ASP A 27 -3.75 -10.46 -2.84
N TYR A 28 -3.97 -9.27 -3.39
CA TYR A 28 -4.37 -8.09 -2.61
C TYR A 28 -5.77 -8.21 -2.00
N GLU A 29 -6.69 -8.99 -2.58
CA GLU A 29 -8.03 -9.30 -2.03
C GLU A 29 -8.02 -10.38 -0.95
N HIS A 30 -7.05 -11.30 -0.98
CA HIS A 30 -6.93 -12.35 0.04
C HIS A 30 -5.94 -11.99 1.16
N GLY A 31 -5.09 -11.00 0.94
CA GLY A 31 -3.98 -10.66 1.82
C GLY A 31 -2.81 -11.62 1.65
N PHE A 32 -1.62 -11.17 2.05
CA PHE A 32 -0.39 -11.93 1.88
C PHE A 32 0.67 -11.55 2.93
N GLY A 33 1.66 -12.42 3.08
CA GLY A 33 2.72 -12.27 4.08
C GLY A 33 2.34 -12.89 5.43
N HIS A 34 3.07 -12.52 6.48
CA HIS A 34 2.85 -13.06 7.83
C HIS A 34 2.83 -11.94 8.86
N VAL A 35 1.92 -12.01 9.84
CA VAL A 35 1.73 -10.95 10.86
C VAL A 35 2.97 -10.68 11.72
N ALA A 36 3.85 -11.68 11.87
CA ALA A 36 5.14 -11.53 12.55
C ALA A 36 6.23 -10.86 11.68
N GLY A 37 5.98 -10.70 10.38
CA GLY A 37 6.91 -10.14 9.39
C GLY A 37 6.27 -9.02 8.58
N GLU A 38 6.61 -8.95 7.29
CA GLU A 38 5.94 -8.06 6.33
C GLU A 38 4.64 -8.70 5.85
N TYR A 39 3.59 -7.89 5.69
CA TYR A 39 2.30 -8.37 5.23
C TYR A 39 1.40 -7.25 4.73
N TRP A 40 0.40 -7.66 3.94
CA TRP A 40 -0.78 -6.90 3.57
C TRP A 40 -2.01 -7.65 4.11
N LEU A 41 -2.80 -6.96 4.93
CA LEU A 41 -4.05 -7.48 5.48
C LEU A 41 -5.22 -6.82 4.77
N VAL A 42 -6.24 -7.61 4.47
CA VAL A 42 -7.46 -7.15 3.83
C VAL A 42 -8.51 -6.83 4.88
N ASP A 43 -9.12 -5.65 4.74
CA ASP A 43 -10.35 -5.30 5.43
C ASP A 43 -11.37 -4.80 4.39
N SER A 44 -12.55 -5.41 4.39
CA SER A 44 -13.70 -5.02 3.57
C SER A 44 -14.16 -3.54 3.74
N SER A 45 -13.70 -2.86 4.80
CA SER A 45 -13.95 -1.43 5.03
C SER A 45 -12.93 -0.49 4.39
N LEU A 46 -11.88 -1.02 3.74
CA LEU A 46 -10.79 -0.24 3.13
C LEU A 46 -11.24 0.74 2.03
N THR A 47 -12.41 0.54 1.43
CA THR A 47 -13.02 1.48 0.46
C THR A 47 -13.29 2.86 1.06
N PHE A 48 -13.27 3.00 2.39
CA PHE A 48 -13.52 4.27 3.08
C PHE A 48 -12.25 5.01 3.53
N PHE A 49 -11.06 4.40 3.44
CA PHE A 49 -9.81 4.93 4.04
C PHE A 49 -8.92 5.74 3.07
N THR A 50 -9.35 6.00 1.83
CA THR A 50 -8.64 6.88 0.90
C THR A 50 -8.88 8.36 1.21
N ASP A 51 -8.71 8.76 2.48
CA ASP A 51 -8.49 10.17 2.86
C ASP A 51 -6.99 10.43 3.02
N SER A 52 -6.21 10.04 2.00
CA SER A 52 -4.87 10.59 1.84
C SER A 52 -5.01 11.86 1.02
N ALA A 53 -4.39 12.96 1.44
CA ALA A 53 -4.47 14.26 0.75
C ALA A 53 -4.07 14.23 -0.75
N HIS A 54 -3.60 13.09 -1.25
CA HIS A 54 -3.14 12.86 -2.61
C HIS A 54 -4.07 11.95 -3.44
N THR A 55 -4.95 11.16 -2.81
CA THR A 55 -5.88 10.25 -3.51
C THR A 55 -7.31 10.76 -3.37
N PRO A 56 -8.03 11.03 -4.47
CA PRO A 56 -9.44 11.32 -4.40
C PRO A 56 -10.21 10.22 -3.66
N VAL A 57 -11.14 10.62 -2.79
CA VAL A 57 -12.05 9.67 -2.12
C VAL A 57 -12.78 8.86 -3.18
N GLY A 58 -12.81 7.53 -3.01
CA GLY A 58 -13.45 6.61 -3.94
C GLY A 58 -12.58 6.16 -5.11
N SER A 59 -11.30 6.54 -5.18
CA SER A 59 -10.36 5.87 -6.09
C SER A 59 -10.37 4.35 -5.85
N ALA A 60 -10.46 3.58 -6.92
CA ALA A 60 -10.40 2.13 -6.88
C ALA A 60 -8.95 1.66 -6.69
N PHE A 61 -8.78 0.41 -6.25
CA PHE A 61 -7.47 -0.19 -6.04
C PHE A 61 -6.99 -0.85 -7.33
N SER A 62 -5.83 -0.42 -7.83
CA SER A 62 -5.23 -0.95 -9.07
C SER A 62 -4.03 -1.83 -8.77
N THR A 63 -3.87 -2.88 -9.56
CA THR A 63 -2.69 -3.77 -9.62
C THR A 63 -2.24 -3.93 -11.07
N TYR A 64 -1.10 -4.62 -11.29
CA TYR A 64 -0.57 -4.79 -12.65
C TYR A 64 -1.54 -5.50 -13.60
N ASP A 65 -2.44 -6.33 -13.07
CA ASP A 65 -3.46 -7.09 -13.82
C ASP A 65 -4.89 -6.52 -13.68
N HIS A 66 -5.06 -5.44 -12.92
CA HIS A 66 -6.35 -4.79 -12.68
C HIS A 66 -6.17 -3.27 -12.75
N ASP A 67 -6.20 -2.74 -13.97
CA ASP A 67 -6.06 -1.30 -14.23
C ASP A 67 -7.41 -0.59 -14.10
N VAL A 68 -7.62 0.03 -12.94
CA VAL A 68 -8.80 0.85 -12.61
C VAL A 68 -8.40 2.24 -12.14
N ASP A 69 -7.20 2.68 -12.52
CA ASP A 69 -6.78 4.06 -12.31
C ASP A 69 -7.32 4.96 -13.43
N ASN A 70 -7.22 6.27 -13.23
CA ASN A 70 -7.74 7.28 -14.15
C ASN A 70 -6.62 7.85 -15.02
N PHE A 71 -5.81 6.97 -15.61
CA PHE A 71 -4.69 7.34 -16.47
C PHE A 71 -4.63 6.50 -17.75
N ALA A 72 -3.83 6.94 -18.72
CA ALA A 72 -3.70 6.27 -20.01
C ALA A 72 -2.86 4.99 -19.95
N THR A 73 -2.10 4.79 -18.87
CA THR A 73 -1.20 3.65 -18.65
C THR A 73 -1.38 3.14 -17.23
N ASN A 74 -1.20 1.84 -17.03
CA ASN A 74 -1.32 1.22 -15.71
C ASN A 74 -0.24 1.74 -14.74
N CYS A 75 -0.67 2.45 -13.70
CA CYS A 75 0.25 2.98 -12.69
C CYS A 75 0.88 1.86 -11.84
N ALA A 76 0.16 0.78 -11.56
CA ALA A 76 0.69 -0.34 -10.80
C ALA A 76 1.83 -1.06 -11.54
N GLU A 77 1.80 -1.10 -12.87
CA GLU A 77 2.95 -1.57 -13.66
C GLU A 77 4.15 -0.63 -13.56
N THR A 78 3.93 0.68 -13.43
CA THR A 78 5.01 1.67 -13.34
C THR A 78 5.65 1.68 -11.95
N PHE A 79 4.83 1.66 -10.91
CA PHE A 79 5.26 1.78 -9.51
C PHE A 79 5.59 0.44 -8.85
N LYS A 80 5.26 -0.68 -9.49
CA LYS A 80 5.57 -2.04 -9.03
C LYS A 80 4.97 -2.36 -7.66
N GLY A 81 3.72 -1.96 -7.46
CA GLY A 81 2.92 -2.23 -6.26
C GLY A 81 1.43 -2.03 -6.54
N GLY A 82 0.57 -2.57 -5.68
CA GLY A 82 -0.87 -2.28 -5.71
C GLY A 82 -1.18 -1.06 -4.86
N TRP A 83 -2.02 -0.15 -5.36
CA TRP A 83 -2.41 1.05 -4.62
C TRP A 83 -3.72 1.64 -5.14
N TRP A 84 -4.31 2.56 -4.38
CA TRP A 84 -5.39 3.43 -4.84
C TRP A 84 -4.85 4.53 -5.75
N TYR A 85 -4.33 4.15 -6.91
CA TYR A 85 -3.85 5.09 -7.91
C TYR A 85 -5.03 5.85 -8.54
N ASN A 86 -4.81 7.12 -8.84
CA ASN A 86 -5.71 7.94 -9.66
C ASN A 86 -5.01 8.39 -10.94
N ALA A 87 -3.79 8.91 -10.87
CA ALA A 87 -2.91 9.06 -12.02
C ALA A 87 -1.45 8.76 -11.63
N CYS A 88 -0.56 8.51 -12.60
CA CYS A 88 0.78 8.04 -12.28
C CYS A 88 1.76 9.14 -11.80
N TYR A 89 1.25 10.26 -11.29
CA TYR A 89 2.04 11.42 -10.87
C TYR A 89 2.15 11.55 -9.35
N TYR A 90 2.20 10.42 -8.63
CA TYR A 90 2.26 10.41 -7.17
C TYR A 90 3.67 10.18 -6.63
N LEU A 91 3.95 10.86 -5.52
CA LEU A 91 5.19 10.72 -4.76
C LEU A 91 5.10 9.61 -3.70
N ILE A 92 3.91 9.02 -3.50
CA ILE A 92 3.66 7.98 -2.50
C ILE A 92 3.52 6.63 -3.21
N ASN A 93 4.31 5.66 -2.78
CA ASN A 93 4.30 4.28 -3.27
C ASN A 93 4.71 3.32 -2.14
N LEU A 94 3.92 3.22 -1.07
CA LEU A 94 4.29 2.41 0.10
C LEU A 94 4.30 0.89 -0.17
N ASN A 95 3.68 0.47 -1.26
CA ASN A 95 3.67 -0.92 -1.72
C ASN A 95 4.70 -1.20 -2.84
N GLY A 96 5.54 -0.23 -3.17
CA GLY A 96 6.61 -0.40 -4.15
C GLY A 96 7.71 -1.39 -3.70
N LEU A 97 8.73 -1.49 -4.55
CA LEU A 97 9.91 -2.31 -4.33
C LEU A 97 10.71 -1.79 -3.11
N TYR A 98 11.13 -2.71 -2.26
CA TYR A 98 11.94 -2.38 -1.10
C TYR A 98 13.38 -2.05 -1.53
N LYS A 99 13.68 -0.75 -1.68
CA LYS A 99 14.98 -0.21 -2.11
C LYS A 99 15.45 0.92 -1.18
N PRO A 100 15.88 0.62 0.06
CA PRO A 100 16.23 1.65 1.04
C PRO A 100 17.33 2.60 0.55
N GLY A 101 17.10 3.91 0.67
CA GLY A 101 18.03 4.96 0.26
C GLY A 101 18.09 5.22 -1.25
N ILE A 102 17.38 4.46 -2.08
CA ILE A 102 17.36 4.62 -3.53
C ILE A 102 16.06 5.32 -3.93
N ASP A 103 16.14 6.54 -4.47
CA ASP A 103 14.98 7.23 -5.05
C ASP A 103 14.78 6.84 -6.51
N GLU A 104 13.96 5.81 -6.73
CA GLU A 104 13.48 5.44 -8.05
C GLU A 104 11.95 5.48 -8.05
N THR A 105 11.34 5.52 -9.24
CA THR A 105 9.88 5.46 -9.37
C THR A 105 9.30 4.22 -8.69
N THR A 106 9.99 3.08 -8.79
CA THR A 106 9.55 1.81 -8.21
C THR A 106 9.77 1.68 -6.70
N SER A 107 10.52 2.59 -6.07
CA SER A 107 10.90 2.45 -4.66
C SER A 107 9.72 2.64 -3.72
N MET A 108 9.74 1.91 -2.60
CA MET A 108 8.85 2.15 -1.47
C MET A 108 9.11 3.55 -0.89
N LYS A 109 8.21 4.52 -1.12
CA LYS A 109 8.44 5.92 -0.73
C LYS A 109 7.17 6.70 -0.36
N TYR A 110 7.34 7.81 0.35
CA TYR A 110 6.26 8.74 0.71
C TYR A 110 6.45 10.13 0.08
N ASP A 111 7.66 10.42 -0.38
CA ASP A 111 8.07 11.67 -1.02
C ASP A 111 9.28 11.42 -1.95
N MET A 112 9.98 12.49 -2.36
CA MET A 112 11.22 12.44 -3.15
C MET A 112 12.48 12.31 -2.27
N SER A 113 12.36 11.89 -1.01
CA SER A 113 13.50 11.75 -0.09
C SER A 113 14.21 10.39 -0.21
N GLY A 114 13.78 9.55 -1.15
CA GLY A 114 14.33 8.22 -1.40
C GLY A 114 13.56 7.07 -0.77
N GLY A 115 13.96 5.85 -1.15
CA GLY A 115 13.31 4.63 -0.68
C GLY A 115 13.39 4.47 0.84
N LEU A 116 12.25 4.22 1.46
CA LEU A 116 12.10 4.06 2.89
C LEU A 116 12.74 2.74 3.37
N THR A 117 13.26 2.74 4.60
CA THR A 117 13.73 1.54 5.30
C THR A 117 12.59 0.80 5.99
N SER A 118 11.46 1.45 6.25
CA SER A 118 10.27 0.81 6.79
C SER A 118 9.02 1.63 6.49
N SER A 119 7.88 0.97 6.48
CA SER A 119 6.56 1.57 6.41
C SER A 119 5.61 0.75 7.27
N THR A 120 4.69 1.42 7.96
CA THR A 120 3.61 0.75 8.68
C THR A 120 2.38 1.61 8.54
N ILE A 121 1.30 1.01 8.02
CA ILE A 121 0.02 1.69 7.89
C ILE A 121 -0.97 1.04 8.86
N MET A 122 -1.58 1.88 9.69
CA MET A 122 -2.42 1.49 10.80
C MET A 122 -3.75 2.24 10.73
N PHE A 123 -4.81 1.61 11.22
CA PHE A 123 -6.09 2.26 11.43
C PHE A 123 -6.63 1.95 12.82
N LYS A 124 -7.44 2.88 13.34
CA LYS A 124 -8.16 2.71 14.61
C LYS A 124 -9.62 2.45 14.28
N GLY A 125 -10.03 1.18 14.40
CA GLY A 125 -11.37 0.73 14.05
C GLY A 125 -11.59 -0.74 14.43
N THR A 126 -12.84 -1.17 14.51
CA THR A 126 -13.18 -2.57 14.77
C THR A 126 -13.28 -3.34 13.46
N VAL A 127 -12.40 -4.32 13.26
CA VAL A 127 -12.57 -5.34 12.20
C VAL A 127 -13.89 -6.05 12.50
N LYS A 128 -14.92 -5.83 11.69
CA LYS A 128 -16.13 -6.64 11.77
C LYS A 128 -15.78 -8.02 11.22
N LYS A 129 -15.58 -8.99 12.12
CA LYS A 129 -15.60 -10.39 11.74
C LYS A 129 -16.98 -10.70 11.16
N ALA A 130 -17.01 -11.13 9.90
CA ALA A 130 -18.15 -11.85 9.35
C ALA A 130 -18.31 -13.20 10.07
#